data_AF-A0A2A5D2J6-F1
#
_entry.id   AF-A0A2A5D2J6-F1
#
_cell.length_a   1.000
_cell.length_b   1.000
_cell.length_c   1.000
_cell.angle_alpha   90.00
_cell.angle_beta   90.00
_cell.angle_gamma   90.00
#
_symmetry.space_group_name_H-M   'P 1'
#
loop_
_entity.id
_entity.type
_entity.pdbx_description
1 polymer ?
#
loop_
_entity_poly.entity_id
_entity_poly.type
_entity_poly.pdbx_seq_one_letter_code
_entity_poly.pdbx_strand_id
1 'polypeptide(L)'
;MPDVFDGGKIPRGAGKAPDYIAPKGYTREEFLAMLGTVRETWADFESRMGELDECTGKFPHFAFGHLTSAQWVRFVTMHTLHHLYIIRDILAACSPEENGFGSALHV
;
A
#
# COMPACT_ATOMS: atom_id res chain seq x y z
N MET A 1 8.13 1.69 -15.73
CA MET A 1 7.89 0.54 -14.83
C MET A 1 6.64 -0.21 -15.32
N PRO A 2 6.72 -0.99 -16.40
CA PRO A 2 5.59 -1.80 -16.87
C PRO A 2 5.25 -2.94 -15.91
N ASP A 3 6.23 -3.42 -15.14
CA ASP A 3 6.13 -4.65 -14.35
C ASP A 3 5.23 -4.56 -13.10
N VAL A 4 4.98 -3.36 -12.57
CA VAL A 4 4.17 -3.20 -11.35
C VAL A 4 2.72 -3.59 -11.59
N PHE A 5 2.17 -3.18 -12.73
CA PHE A 5 0.80 -3.55 -13.09
C PHE A 5 0.73 -4.96 -13.67
N ASP A 6 1.74 -5.46 -14.38
CA ASP A 6 1.65 -6.80 -14.98
C ASP A 6 2.06 -7.93 -14.00
N GLY A 7 3.06 -7.66 -13.16
CA GLY A 7 3.61 -8.60 -12.16
C GLY A 7 3.00 -8.45 -10.76
N GLY A 8 2.20 -7.41 -10.52
CA GLY A 8 1.46 -7.20 -9.26
C GLY A 8 2.35 -7.00 -8.02
N LYS A 9 3.65 -6.75 -8.21
CA LYS A 9 4.64 -6.58 -7.13
C LYS A 9 5.38 -5.27 -7.34
N ILE A 10 5.47 -4.49 -6.26
CA ILE A 10 6.31 -3.29 -6.24
C ILE A 10 7.71 -3.70 -5.75
N PRO A 11 8.78 -3.49 -6.55
CA PRO A 11 10.13 -3.84 -6.16
C PRO A 11 10.57 -3.07 -4.90
N ARG A 12 11.22 -3.77 -3.98
CA ARG A 12 11.74 -3.19 -2.74
C ARG A 12 13.07 -2.48 -2.99
N GLY A 13 13.28 -1.36 -2.31
CA GLY A 13 14.55 -0.62 -2.36
C GLY A 13 14.89 0.06 -3.70
N ALA A 14 14.03 -0.07 -4.72
CA ALA A 14 14.27 0.49 -6.05
C ALA A 14 13.58 1.84 -6.28
N GLY A 15 12.41 2.06 -5.65
CA GLY A 15 11.64 3.28 -5.81
C GLY A 15 12.03 4.36 -4.79
N LYS A 16 12.24 5.60 -5.27
CA LYS A 16 12.30 6.78 -4.39
C LYS A 16 10.91 7.44 -4.35
N ALA A 17 10.34 7.56 -3.15
CA ALA A 17 9.10 8.31 -2.95
C ALA A 17 9.32 9.81 -3.20
N PRO A 18 8.31 10.55 -3.71
CA PRO A 18 8.42 12.00 -3.85
C PRO A 18 8.62 12.69 -2.50
N ASP A 19 9.43 13.75 -2.48
CA ASP A 19 9.80 14.45 -1.23
C ASP A 19 8.57 14.99 -0.48
N TYR A 20 7.51 15.37 -1.20
CA TYR A 20 6.27 15.88 -0.59
C TYR A 20 5.44 14.81 0.14
N ILE A 21 5.74 13.51 -0.04
CA ILE A 21 5.10 12.39 0.67
C ILE A 21 5.94 11.96 1.88
N ALA A 22 7.11 12.56 2.10
CA ALA A 22 7.93 12.23 3.26
C ALA A 22 7.18 12.45 4.60
N PRO A 23 7.34 11.56 5.60
CA PRO A 23 6.71 11.72 6.90
C PRO A 23 7.07 13.06 7.54
N LYS A 24 6.08 13.79 8.04
CA LYS A 24 6.25 15.12 8.65
C LYS A 24 6.42 15.08 10.19
N GLY A 25 6.57 13.88 10.76
CA GLY A 25 6.68 13.70 12.22
C GLY A 25 5.34 13.74 12.95
N TYR A 26 4.33 13.04 12.42
CA TYR A 26 3.01 12.93 13.06
C TYR A 26 3.07 12.20 14.41
N THR A 27 2.24 12.63 15.37
CA THR A 27 1.99 11.89 16.61
C THR A 27 1.18 10.62 16.33
N ARG A 28 1.13 9.71 17.31
CA ARG A 28 0.31 8.48 17.20
C ARG A 28 -1.17 8.83 17.05
N GLU A 29 -1.63 9.82 17.79
CA GLU A 29 -3.02 10.27 17.82
C GLU A 29 -3.42 10.88 16.47
N GLU A 30 -2.56 11.73 15.90
CA GLU A 30 -2.74 12.28 14.55
C GLU A 30 -2.78 11.18 13.49
N PHE A 31 -1.90 10.18 13.61
CA PHE A 31 -1.89 9.05 12.68
C PHE A 31 -3.17 8.20 12.77
N LEU A 32 -3.66 7.94 13.98
CA LEU A 32 -4.92 7.22 14.19
C LEU A 32 -6.12 8.01 13.66
N ALA A 33 -6.13 9.33 13.82
CA ALA A 33 -7.16 10.19 13.25
C ALA A 33 -7.16 10.14 11.72
N MET A 34 -5.98 10.23 11.08
CA MET A 34 -5.85 10.08 9.63
C MET A 34 -6.35 8.71 9.14
N LEU A 35 -6.03 7.63 9.87
CA LEU A 35 -6.56 6.30 9.55
C LEU A 35 -8.09 6.24 9.66
N GLY A 36 -8.69 6.95 10.63
CA GLY A 36 -10.14 7.10 10.73
C GLY A 36 -10.74 7.72 9.47
N THR A 37 -10.22 8.88 9.05
CA THR A 37 -10.67 9.57 7.82
C THR A 37 -10.53 8.70 6.57
N VAL A 38 -9.43 7.94 6.45
CA VAL A 38 -9.23 7.01 5.32
C VAL A 38 -10.28 5.91 5.32
N ARG A 39 -10.65 5.36 6.50
CA ARG A 39 -11.69 4.32 6.59
C ARG A 39 -13.06 4.84 6.19
N GLU A 40 -13.43 6.03 6.65
CA GLU A 40 -14.70 6.68 6.28
C GLU A 40 -14.76 6.94 4.77
N THR A 41 -13.69 7.54 4.22
CA THR A 41 -13.60 7.82 2.77
C THR A 41 -13.66 6.53 1.94
N TRP A 42 -13.05 5.45 2.42
CA TRP A 42 -13.09 4.16 1.74
C TRP A 42 -14.47 3.52 1.79
N ALA A 43 -15.17 3.59 2.92
CA ALA A 43 -16.54 3.07 3.05
C ALA A 43 -17.51 3.79 2.10
N ASP A 44 -17.40 5.12 2.01
CA ASP A 44 -18.18 5.90 1.05
C ASP A 44 -17.86 5.50 -0.40
N PHE A 45 -16.58 5.30 -0.70
CA PHE A 45 -16.12 4.86 -2.02
C PHE A 45 -16.61 3.44 -2.37
N GLU A 46 -16.61 2.51 -1.42
CA GLU A 46 -17.04 1.11 -1.62
C GLU A 46 -18.47 1.03 -2.15
N SER A 47 -19.37 1.90 -1.68
CA SER A 47 -20.75 1.99 -2.17
C SER A 47 -20.88 2.30 -3.66
N ARG A 48 -19.83 2.86 -4.26
CA ARG A 48 -19.78 3.32 -5.66
C ARG A 48 -18.87 2.45 -6.55
N MET A 49 -18.31 1.36 -6.02
CA MET A 49 -17.38 0.52 -6.79
C MET A 49 -18.00 -0.06 -8.07
N GLY A 50 -19.32 -0.27 -8.11
CA GLY A 50 -20.01 -0.74 -9.32
C GLY A 50 -19.94 0.24 -10.50
N GLU A 51 -19.67 1.53 -10.25
CA GLU A 51 -19.57 2.59 -11.27
C GLU A 51 -18.15 2.74 -11.84
N LEU A 52 -17.18 1.93 -11.40
CA LEU A 52 -15.77 2.13 -11.71
C LEU A 52 -15.44 2.06 -13.19
N ASP A 53 -16.05 1.12 -13.91
CA ASP A 53 -15.80 0.90 -15.34
C ASP A 53 -16.41 2.01 -16.21
N GLU A 54 -17.44 2.69 -15.71
CA GLU A 54 -18.09 3.83 -16.37
C GLU A 54 -17.32 5.15 -16.14
N CYS A 55 -16.44 5.17 -15.14
CA CYS A 55 -15.66 6.35 -14.80
C CYS A 55 -14.53 6.59 -15.82
N THR A 56 -14.72 7.60 -16.67
CA THR A 56 -13.73 7.99 -17.70
C THR A 56 -12.62 8.91 -17.16
N GLY A 57 -12.73 9.36 -15.90
CA GLY A 57 -11.77 10.24 -15.25
C GLY A 57 -10.38 9.61 -15.18
N LYS A 58 -9.35 10.44 -15.41
CA LYS A 58 -7.95 10.05 -15.24
C LYS A 58 -7.22 11.06 -14.37
N PHE A 59 -6.39 10.57 -13.47
CA PHE A 59 -5.65 11.41 -12.53
C PHE A 59 -4.15 11.08 -12.58
N PRO A 60 -3.27 12.09 -12.43
CA PRO A 60 -1.83 11.89 -12.56
C PRO A 60 -1.23 11.15 -11.36
N HIS A 61 -0.41 10.16 -11.63
CA HIS A 61 0.49 9.50 -10.70
C HIS A 61 1.94 9.90 -11.03
N PHE A 62 2.73 10.24 -9.99
CA PHE A 62 4.08 10.81 -10.15
C PHE A 62 5.04 9.99 -11.02
N ALA A 63 4.87 8.66 -11.05
CA ALA A 63 5.72 7.74 -11.81
C ALA A 63 5.02 7.02 -12.98
N PHE A 64 3.68 7.01 -13.03
CA PHE A 64 2.93 6.18 -13.99
C PHE A 64 2.11 7.02 -14.98
N GLY A 65 2.20 8.34 -14.92
CA GLY A 65 1.39 9.22 -15.76
C GLY A 65 -0.07 9.18 -15.32
N HIS A 66 -1.01 9.30 -16.25
CA HIS A 66 -2.44 9.36 -15.93
C HIS A 66 -3.04 7.97 -15.80
N LEU A 67 -3.60 7.66 -14.64
CA LEU A 67 -4.29 6.41 -14.35
C LEU A 67 -5.81 6.62 -14.34
N THR A 68 -6.56 5.65 -14.86
CA THR A 68 -8.03 5.59 -14.71
C THR A 68 -8.42 5.27 -13.26
N SER A 69 -9.69 5.46 -12.91
CA SER A 69 -10.21 5.09 -11.59
C SER A 69 -9.97 3.61 -11.26
N ALA A 70 -10.24 2.69 -12.19
CA ALA A 70 -9.95 1.27 -12.00
C ALA A 70 -8.45 0.98 -11.77
N GLN A 71 -7.56 1.66 -12.49
CA GLN A 71 -6.11 1.54 -12.31
C GLN A 71 -5.66 2.08 -10.95
N TRP A 72 -6.26 3.17 -10.47
CA TRP A 72 -6.00 3.73 -9.14
C TRP A 72 -6.44 2.79 -8.01
N VAL A 73 -7.64 2.20 -8.11
CA VAL A 73 -8.13 1.21 -7.16
C VAL A 73 -7.19 0.01 -7.12
N ARG A 74 -6.82 -0.51 -8.28
CA ARG A 74 -5.85 -1.61 -8.36
C ARG A 74 -4.51 -1.23 -7.73
N PHE A 75 -4.00 -0.03 -8.04
CA PHE A 75 -2.74 0.45 -7.49
C PHE A 75 -2.78 0.60 -5.97
N VAL A 76 -3.82 1.20 -5.39
CA VAL A 76 -3.90 1.40 -3.94
C VAL A 76 -3.95 0.07 -3.20
N THR A 77 -4.62 -0.95 -3.75
CA THR A 77 -4.62 -2.31 -3.18
C THR A 77 -3.22 -2.91 -3.18
N MET A 78 -2.53 -2.92 -4.32
CA MET A 78 -1.18 -3.48 -4.45
C MET A 78 -0.17 -2.71 -3.58
N HIS A 79 -0.26 -1.38 -3.55
CA HIS A 79 0.61 -0.52 -2.76
C HIS A 79 0.41 -0.71 -1.25
N THR A 80 -0.84 -0.88 -0.82
CA THR A 80 -1.16 -1.18 0.59
C THR A 80 -0.56 -2.53 1.00
N LEU A 81 -0.75 -3.57 0.19
CA LEU A 81 -0.18 -4.90 0.45
C LEU A 81 1.35 -4.85 0.53
N HIS A 82 2.00 -4.14 -0.39
CA HIS A 82 3.44 -3.92 -0.38
C HIS A 82 3.93 -3.34 0.97
N HIS A 83 3.29 -2.28 1.47
CA HIS A 83 3.64 -1.68 2.76
C HIS A 83 3.36 -2.60 3.94
N LEU A 84 2.26 -3.37 3.91
CA LEU A 84 2.00 -4.37 4.95
C LEU A 84 3.08 -5.44 5.03
N TYR A 85 3.64 -5.86 3.89
CA TYR A 85 4.79 -6.77 3.88
C TYR A 85 6.04 -6.12 4.48
N ILE A 86 6.31 -4.86 4.18
CA ILE A 86 7.44 -4.13 4.77
C ILE A 86 7.27 -4.02 6.29
N ILE A 87 6.08 -3.66 6.77
CA ILE A 87 5.79 -3.53 8.21
C ILE A 87 6.01 -4.87 8.92
N ARG A 88 5.53 -5.98 8.35
CA ARG A 88 5.74 -7.32 8.92
C ARG A 88 7.22 -7.66 9.05
N ASP A 89 8.02 -7.34 8.04
CA ASP A 89 9.46 -7.61 8.08
C ASP A 89 10.19 -6.74 9.12
N ILE A 90 9.78 -5.47 9.27
CA ILE A 90 10.31 -4.60 10.33
C ILE A 90 9.97 -5.18 11.71
N LEU A 91 8.71 -5.59 11.93
CA LEU A 91 8.29 -6.19 13.20
C LEU A 91 9.05 -7.48 13.51
N ALA A 92 9.24 -8.34 12.50
CA ALA A 92 10.02 -9.57 12.65
C ALA A 92 11.49 -9.30 13.00
N ALA A 93 12.08 -8.25 12.42
CA ALA A 93 13.46 -7.84 12.74
C ALA A 93 13.58 -7.18 14.13
N CYS A 94 12.53 -6.49 14.59
CA CYS A 94 12.50 -5.83 15.90
C CYS A 94 12.15 -6.77 17.07
N SER A 95 11.58 -7.94 16.79
CA SER A 95 11.21 -8.96 17.80
C SER A 95 11.90 -10.30 17.52
N PRO A 96 13.21 -10.46 17.78
CA PRO A 96 13.93 -11.70 17.43
C PRO A 96 13.54 -12.92 18.28
N GLU A 97 12.85 -12.75 19.42
CA GLU A 97 12.70 -13.79 20.46
C GLU A 97 11.43 -14.66 20.38
N GLU A 98 10.66 -14.64 19.29
CA GLU A 98 9.58 -15.62 19.07
C GLU A 98 9.74 -16.46 17.79
N ASN A 99 10.96 -16.60 17.26
CA ASN A 99 11.24 -17.58 16.20
C ASN A 99 11.55 -18.98 16.76
N GLY A 100 10.69 -19.45 17.67
CA GLY A 100 10.70 -20.79 18.26
C GLY A 100 9.84 -21.80 17.50
N PHE A 101 9.85 -21.80 16.16
CA PHE A 101 9.20 -22.86 15.39
C PHE A 101 10.01 -23.21 14.13
N GLY A 102 10.69 -24.36 14.16
CA GLY A 102 11.17 -25.03 12.94
C GLY A 102 12.57 -25.63 12.91
N SER A 103 13.20 -25.98 14.04
CA SER A 103 14.27 -27.01 14.02
C SER A 103 13.66 -28.36 14.40
N ALA A 104 13.10 -29.06 13.41
CA ALA A 104 13.01 -30.53 13.38
C ALA A 104 12.32 -30.98 12.07
N LEU A 105 13.10 -31.11 11.00
CA LEU A 105 12.87 -32.17 10.02
C LEU A 105 14.21 -32.55 9.40
N HIS A 106 14.92 -33.46 10.06
CA HIS A 106 15.91 -34.32 9.45
C HIS A 106 15.77 -35.71 10.09
N VAL A 107 15.49 -36.67 9.21
CA VAL A 107 15.36 -38.13 9.39
C VAL A 107 14.09 -38.60 10.10
#